data_AF-A0A1J4TZ46-F1
#
_entry.id   AF-A0A1J4TZ46-F1
#
_cell.length_a   1.000
_cell.length_b   1.000
_cell.length_c   1.000
_cell.angle_alpha   90.00
_cell.angle_beta   90.00
_cell.angle_gamma   90.00
#
_symmetry.space_group_name_H-M   'P 1'
#
loop_
_entity.id
_entity.type
_entity.pdbx_description
1 polymer ?
#
loop_
_entity_poly.entity_id
_entity_poly.type
_entity_poly.pdbx_seq_one_letter_code
_entity_poly.pdbx_strand_id
1 'polypeptide(L)'
;MKKLPVSLYLLLLLLLSGSNFALRYFDLPNYFFLIGFRFYGIIFISGIFLLLFHEVGTLKNYLLPFSFVKFYKYLFLVAIPAIVIVGVLFILRKIDLGDPDYFYELGLTSIVDYPLYLIWNFPQFLILYALLQMVELSFKMKIIPNFILLFFFFSAEFFALPKINFDIFPVISYLVVLLAITLFIYKKPTNVLAFSFYFFTIIWLGLLLFGSHSQTLLHIFLAKTYTGWDGFFEINKKMLPFVFPVYFLLSGLLVLFFKKEKPKD
;
A
#
# COMPACT_ATOMS: atom_id res chain seq x y z
N MET A 1 -11.35 -14.79 -18.67
CA MET A 1 -11.29 -14.54 -17.20
C MET A 1 -12.70 -14.63 -16.64
N LYS A 2 -12.92 -15.35 -15.53
CA LYS A 2 -14.23 -15.46 -14.88
C LYS A 2 -14.50 -14.18 -14.08
N LYS A 3 -15.73 -13.68 -14.11
CA LYS A 3 -16.17 -12.53 -13.28
C LYS A 3 -16.40 -13.03 -11.85
N LEU A 4 -16.07 -12.21 -10.86
CA LEU A 4 -16.46 -12.43 -9.46
C LEU A 4 -17.96 -12.10 -9.29
N PRO A 5 -18.83 -13.07 -8.96
CA PRO A 5 -20.23 -12.81 -8.64
C PRO A 5 -20.36 -11.77 -7.51
N VAL A 6 -21.41 -10.95 -7.56
CA VAL A 6 -21.64 -9.92 -6.53
C VAL A 6 -21.80 -10.55 -5.13
N SER A 7 -22.42 -11.72 -5.03
CA SER A 7 -22.53 -12.47 -3.78
C SER A 7 -21.17 -12.85 -3.19
N LEU A 8 -20.23 -13.32 -4.01
CA LEU A 8 -18.88 -13.63 -3.57
C LEU A 8 -18.08 -12.37 -3.21
N TYR A 9 -18.31 -11.26 -3.91
CA TYR A 9 -17.74 -9.96 -3.51
C TYR A 9 -18.25 -9.51 -2.14
N LEU A 10 -19.56 -9.61 -1.87
CA LEU A 10 -20.12 -9.29 -0.56
C LEU A 10 -19.60 -10.23 0.53
N LEU A 11 -19.46 -11.52 0.24
CA LEU A 11 -18.84 -12.49 1.15
C LEU A 11 -17.39 -12.10 1.48
N LEU A 12 -16.61 -11.71 0.48
CA LEU A 12 -15.24 -11.22 0.69
C LEU A 12 -15.22 -10.02 1.64
N LEU A 13 -16.09 -9.03 1.43
CA LEU A 13 -16.16 -7.87 2.32
C LEU A 13 -16.54 -8.27 3.77
N LEU A 14 -17.47 -9.20 3.93
CA LEU A 14 -17.84 -9.73 5.24
C LEU A 14 -16.69 -10.46 5.92
N LEU A 15 -15.93 -11.28 5.18
CA LEU A 15 -14.76 -11.98 5.70
C LEU A 15 -13.66 -11.00 6.11
N LEU A 16 -13.34 -10.01 5.29
CA LEU A 16 -12.35 -8.97 5.62
C LEU A 16 -12.77 -8.20 6.87
N SER A 17 -14.02 -7.73 6.92
CA SER A 17 -14.57 -7.01 8.07
C SER A 17 -14.54 -7.84 9.36
N GLY A 18 -15.05 -9.08 9.29
CA GLY A 18 -15.10 -9.99 10.44
C GLY A 18 -13.71 -10.37 10.95
N SER A 19 -12.75 -10.51 10.04
CA SER A 19 -11.36 -10.81 10.37
C SER A 19 -10.67 -9.63 11.04
N ASN A 20 -10.93 -8.41 10.57
CA ASN A 20 -10.40 -7.20 11.20
C ASN A 20 -10.99 -6.97 12.58
N PHE A 21 -12.29 -7.25 12.71
CA PHE A 21 -12.95 -7.27 14.00
C PHE A 21 -12.29 -8.30 14.94
N ALA A 22 -12.07 -9.53 14.47
CA ALA A 22 -11.46 -10.59 15.28
C ALA A 22 -10.01 -10.27 15.68
N LEU A 23 -9.17 -9.86 14.72
CA LEU A 23 -7.79 -9.44 14.97
C LEU A 23 -7.72 -8.41 16.09
N ARG A 24 -8.61 -7.42 16.04
CA ARG A 24 -8.69 -6.40 17.08
C ARG A 24 -9.30 -6.88 18.38
N TYR A 25 -10.44 -7.54 18.34
CA TYR A 25 -11.20 -7.92 19.54
C TYR A 25 -10.40 -8.88 20.44
N PHE A 26 -9.62 -9.76 19.82
CA PHE A 26 -8.75 -10.71 20.51
C PHE A 26 -7.30 -10.22 20.67
N ASP A 27 -7.00 -8.98 20.28
CA ASP A 27 -5.64 -8.40 20.31
C ASP A 27 -4.58 -9.30 19.66
N LEU A 28 -4.93 -9.89 18.52
CA LEU A 28 -4.07 -10.78 17.77
C LEU A 28 -3.06 -9.97 16.94
N PRO A 29 -1.86 -10.51 16.69
CA PRO A 29 -0.91 -9.86 15.81
C PRO A 29 -1.49 -9.70 14.40
N ASN A 30 -1.48 -8.47 13.89
CA ASN A 30 -1.97 -8.14 12.55
C ASN A 30 -1.06 -8.67 11.43
N TYR A 31 0.09 -9.25 11.76
CA TYR A 31 1.03 -9.83 10.80
C TYR A 31 1.65 -11.12 11.34
N PHE A 32 2.14 -11.96 10.45
CA PHE A 32 2.84 -13.20 10.80
C PHE A 32 4.00 -13.46 9.84
N PHE A 33 4.92 -14.33 10.27
CA PHE A 33 6.06 -14.77 9.46
C PHE A 33 5.81 -16.18 8.93
N LEU A 34 6.05 -16.39 7.64
CA LEU A 34 5.97 -17.70 7.00
C LEU A 34 7.13 -17.86 6.02
N ILE A 35 8.05 -18.81 6.29
CA ILE A 35 9.20 -19.13 5.42
C ILE A 35 9.99 -17.87 5.02
N GLY A 36 10.30 -17.01 6.01
CA GLY A 36 11.03 -15.75 5.79
C GLY A 36 10.22 -14.61 5.14
N PHE A 37 9.00 -14.87 4.65
CA PHE A 37 8.08 -13.85 4.18
C PHE A 37 7.27 -13.29 5.33
N ARG A 38 6.98 -11.99 5.26
CA ARG A 38 6.14 -11.27 6.21
C ARG A 38 4.79 -11.12 5.56
N PHE A 39 3.73 -11.45 6.27
CA PHE A 39 2.38 -11.37 5.75
C PHE A 39 1.50 -10.58 6.70
N TYR A 40 0.79 -9.60 6.15
CA TYR A 40 -0.35 -9.03 6.84
C TYR A 40 -1.47 -10.08 6.96
N GLY A 41 -2.06 -10.25 8.15
CA GLY A 41 -3.02 -11.33 8.44
C GLY A 41 -4.20 -11.36 7.47
N ILE A 42 -4.69 -10.19 7.07
CA ILE A 42 -5.81 -10.02 6.13
C ILE A 42 -5.50 -10.59 4.74
N ILE A 43 -4.24 -10.56 4.34
CA ILE A 43 -3.80 -11.08 3.05
C ILE A 43 -3.89 -12.60 3.00
N PHE A 44 -3.67 -13.28 4.12
CA PHE A 44 -3.83 -14.72 4.19
C PHE A 44 -5.27 -15.14 3.91
N ILE A 45 -6.22 -14.45 4.53
CA ILE A 45 -7.66 -14.71 4.37
C ILE A 45 -8.11 -14.39 2.95
N SER A 46 -7.60 -13.30 2.39
CA SER A 46 -7.77 -12.92 0.99
C SER A 46 -7.21 -13.98 0.03
N GLY A 47 -6.04 -14.55 0.33
CA GLY A 47 -5.41 -15.61 -0.44
C GLY A 47 -6.20 -16.92 -0.38
N ILE A 48 -6.65 -17.34 0.81
CA ILE A 48 -7.54 -18.52 0.97
C ILE A 48 -8.83 -18.33 0.17
N PHE A 49 -9.46 -17.15 0.26
CA PHE A 49 -10.66 -16.85 -0.50
C PHE A 49 -10.43 -17.04 -2.00
N LEU A 50 -9.31 -16.54 -2.54
CA LEU A 50 -8.95 -16.76 -3.94
C LEU A 50 -8.81 -18.24 -4.29
N LEU A 51 -8.11 -19.01 -3.45
CA LEU A 51 -7.88 -20.44 -3.69
C LEU A 51 -9.15 -21.29 -3.61
N LEU A 52 -10.09 -20.95 -2.71
CA LEU A 52 -11.34 -21.69 -2.53
C LEU A 52 -12.34 -21.44 -3.66
N PHE A 53 -12.38 -20.21 -4.17
CA PHE A 53 -13.43 -19.79 -5.10
C PHE A 53 -12.96 -19.63 -6.54
N HIS A 54 -11.66 -19.73 -6.83
CA HIS A 54 -11.10 -19.62 -8.18
C HIS A 54 -10.08 -20.72 -8.48
N GLU A 55 -10.11 -21.22 -9.71
CA GLU A 55 -9.13 -22.20 -10.19
C GLU A 55 -7.74 -21.56 -10.27
N VAL A 56 -6.71 -22.28 -9.83
CA VAL A 56 -5.31 -21.82 -9.89
C VAL A 56 -4.88 -21.43 -11.32
N GLY A 57 -5.42 -22.11 -12.33
CA GLY A 57 -5.21 -21.75 -13.74
C GLY A 57 -5.74 -20.36 -14.12
N THR A 58 -6.82 -19.90 -13.48
CA THR A 58 -7.31 -18.52 -13.66
C THR A 58 -6.42 -17.49 -12.96
N LEU A 59 -5.80 -17.83 -11.82
CA LEU A 59 -4.84 -16.96 -11.14
C LEU A 59 -3.64 -16.66 -12.04
N LYS A 60 -3.13 -17.66 -12.76
CA LYS A 60 -2.03 -17.51 -13.75
C LYS A 60 -2.28 -16.36 -14.74
N ASN A 61 -3.52 -16.17 -15.21
CA ASN A 61 -3.87 -15.13 -16.17
C ASN A 61 -3.77 -13.70 -15.61
N TYR A 62 -3.84 -13.54 -14.28
CA TYR A 62 -3.60 -12.24 -13.63
C TYR A 62 -2.11 -11.99 -13.40
N LEU A 63 -1.31 -13.05 -13.32
CA LEU A 63 0.14 -13.00 -13.03
C LEU A 63 1.01 -12.91 -14.29
N LEU A 64 0.48 -13.28 -15.45
CA LEU A 64 1.26 -13.56 -16.65
C LEU A 64 1.74 -12.40 -17.53
N PRO A 65 1.23 -11.15 -17.47
CA PRO A 65 1.89 -10.10 -18.24
C PRO A 65 3.18 -9.66 -17.53
N PHE A 66 4.17 -10.54 -17.43
CA PHE A 66 5.58 -10.23 -17.08
C PHE A 66 6.23 -9.50 -18.26
N SER A 67 5.72 -8.31 -18.60
CA SER A 67 6.38 -7.43 -19.55
C SER A 67 7.44 -6.61 -18.83
N PHE A 68 8.57 -6.33 -19.50
CA PHE A 68 9.58 -5.42 -18.97
C PHE A 68 8.92 -4.06 -18.76
N VAL A 69 8.71 -3.71 -17.49
CA VAL A 69 8.09 -2.46 -17.10
C VAL A 69 9.15 -1.37 -17.19
N LYS A 70 8.77 -0.20 -17.69
CA LYS A 70 9.61 1.00 -17.60
C LYS A 70 9.61 1.49 -16.15
N PHE A 71 10.34 0.80 -15.26
CA PHE A 71 10.39 1.04 -13.81
C PHE A 71 10.68 2.50 -13.47
N TYR A 72 11.50 3.17 -14.28
CA TYR A 72 11.77 4.60 -14.15
C TYR A 72 10.49 5.46 -14.13
N LYS A 73 9.44 5.11 -14.88
CA LYS A 73 8.16 5.85 -14.86
C LYS A 73 7.52 5.82 -13.47
N TYR A 74 7.52 4.65 -12.83
CA TYR A 74 6.95 4.46 -11.50
C TYR A 74 7.83 5.07 -10.42
N LEU A 75 9.16 5.03 -10.62
CA LEU A 75 10.08 5.78 -9.78
C LEU A 75 9.81 7.29 -9.87
N PHE A 76 9.58 7.86 -11.06
CA PHE A 76 9.22 9.27 -11.21
C PHE A 76 7.88 9.62 -10.55
N LEU A 77 6.87 8.74 -10.68
CA LEU A 77 5.57 8.90 -10.02
C LEU A 77 5.72 9.05 -8.50
N VAL A 78 6.72 8.41 -7.92
CA VAL A 78 7.00 8.40 -6.50
C VAL A 78 7.98 9.52 -6.09
N ALA A 79 9.07 9.70 -6.84
CA ALA A 79 10.12 10.66 -6.53
C ALA A 79 9.69 12.12 -6.72
N ILE A 80 8.90 12.43 -7.75
CA ILE A 80 8.46 13.82 -8.01
C ILE A 80 7.63 14.36 -6.83
N PRO A 81 6.58 13.67 -6.34
CA PRO A 81 5.85 14.10 -5.15
C PRO A 81 6.73 14.27 -3.92
N ALA A 82 7.67 13.35 -3.70
CA ALA A 82 8.61 13.43 -2.58
C ALA A 82 9.46 14.72 -2.65
N ILE A 83 10.07 14.99 -3.81
CA ILE A 83 10.88 16.20 -4.04
C ILE A 83 10.03 17.46 -3.85
N VAL A 84 8.82 17.49 -4.41
CA VAL A 84 7.91 18.63 -4.29
C VAL A 84 7.55 18.90 -2.84
N ILE A 85 7.19 17.86 -2.07
CA ILE A 85 6.81 18.01 -0.67
C ILE A 85 7.99 18.46 0.18
N VAL A 86 9.13 17.79 0.07
CA VAL A 86 10.35 18.17 0.79
C VAL A 86 10.74 19.60 0.45
N GLY A 87 10.73 19.98 -0.83
CA GLY A 87 11.05 21.34 -1.27
C GLY A 87 10.08 22.39 -0.71
N VAL A 88 8.77 22.13 -0.73
CA VAL A 88 7.77 23.04 -0.16
C VAL A 88 7.96 23.18 1.36
N LEU A 89 8.14 22.08 2.08
CA LEU A 89 8.35 22.13 3.53
C LEU A 89 9.65 22.84 3.90
N PHE A 90 10.70 22.68 3.09
CA PHE A 90 11.97 23.37 3.26
C PHE A 90 11.82 24.88 3.10
N ILE A 91 11.14 25.33 2.03
CA ILE A 91 10.83 26.76 1.81
C ILE A 91 10.01 27.34 2.98
N LEU A 92 9.06 26.57 3.49
CA LEU A 92 8.21 26.97 4.62
C LEU A 92 8.92 26.88 6.00
N ARG A 93 10.17 26.39 6.04
CA ARG A 93 10.93 26.12 7.26
C ARG A 93 10.13 25.23 8.24
N LYS A 94 9.54 24.16 7.69
CA LYS A 94 8.75 23.15 8.42
C LYS A 94 9.37 21.76 8.40
N ILE A 95 10.61 21.66 7.93
CA ILE A 95 11.36 20.43 7.85
C ILE A 95 12.81 20.75 8.18
N ASP A 96 13.41 19.89 8.98
CA ASP A 96 14.84 19.89 9.23
C ASP A 96 15.40 18.54 8.75
N LEU A 97 16.72 18.48 8.52
CA LEU A 97 17.38 17.19 8.32
C LEU A 97 17.31 16.47 9.66
N GLY A 98 16.62 15.33 9.68
CA GLY A 98 16.70 14.45 10.83
C GLY A 98 18.14 13.98 10.97
N ASP A 99 18.58 13.77 12.21
CA ASP A 99 19.72 12.93 12.52
C ASP A 99 19.13 11.58 12.97
N PRO A 100 18.57 10.76 12.05
CA PRO A 100 18.08 9.47 12.49
C PRO A 100 19.29 8.74 13.04
N ASP A 101 19.20 8.28 14.30
CA ASP A 101 20.26 7.51 15.00
C ASP A 101 20.90 6.43 14.10
N TYR A 102 20.14 6.00 13.09
CA TYR A 102 20.43 4.91 12.18
C TYR A 102 20.73 5.35 10.74
N PHE A 103 21.01 6.63 10.43
CA PHE A 103 21.56 7.00 9.11
C PHE A 103 22.78 6.13 8.76
N TYR A 104 23.55 5.76 9.79
CA TYR A 104 24.72 4.89 9.71
C TYR A 104 24.40 3.39 9.62
N GLU A 105 23.26 2.91 10.13
CA GLU A 105 22.86 1.48 10.08
C GLU A 105 21.95 1.13 8.89
N LEU A 106 21.07 2.07 8.51
CA LEU A 106 20.10 1.94 7.42
C LEU A 106 20.57 2.58 6.11
N GLY A 107 21.66 3.36 6.10
CA GLY A 107 22.13 4.19 4.96
C GLY A 107 22.17 3.49 3.59
N LEU A 108 23.36 3.18 3.06
CA LEU A 108 23.49 2.51 1.74
C LEU A 108 22.88 1.10 1.73
N THR A 109 22.78 0.46 2.90
CA THR A 109 22.19 -0.87 3.08
C THR A 109 20.71 -0.90 2.72
N SER A 110 19.93 0.15 3.02
CA SER A 110 18.50 0.19 2.65
C SER A 110 18.28 0.10 1.14
N ILE A 111 19.14 0.72 0.33
CA ILE A 111 19.08 0.64 -1.14
C ILE A 111 19.41 -0.79 -1.60
N VAL A 112 20.38 -1.45 -0.95
CA VAL A 112 20.76 -2.83 -1.23
C VAL A 112 19.68 -3.82 -0.80
N ASP A 113 18.96 -3.52 0.29
CA ASP A 113 17.89 -4.36 0.82
C ASP A 113 16.56 -4.16 0.07
N TYR A 114 16.39 -3.05 -0.65
CA TYR A 114 15.16 -2.72 -1.37
C TYR A 114 14.64 -3.89 -2.24
N PRO A 115 15.45 -4.56 -3.08
CA PRO A 115 14.98 -5.69 -3.88
C PRO A 115 14.53 -6.87 -3.01
N LEU A 116 15.22 -7.13 -1.91
CA LEU A 116 14.88 -8.22 -0.99
C LEU A 116 13.54 -7.94 -0.29
N TYR A 117 13.34 -6.73 0.23
CA TYR A 117 12.09 -6.33 0.86
C TYR A 117 10.92 -6.29 -0.13
N LEU A 118 11.17 -5.90 -1.38
CA LEU A 118 10.18 -6.00 -2.45
C LEU A 118 9.79 -7.46 -2.69
N ILE A 119 10.75 -8.38 -2.79
CA ILE A 119 10.49 -9.82 -2.97
C ILE A 119 9.69 -10.39 -1.79
N TRP A 120 10.06 -10.04 -0.56
CA TRP A 120 9.36 -10.50 0.64
C TRP A 120 7.92 -10.00 0.74
N ASN A 121 7.63 -8.81 0.19
CA ASN A 121 6.27 -8.26 0.15
C ASN A 121 5.52 -8.61 -1.14
N PHE A 122 6.19 -9.18 -2.15
CA PHE A 122 5.58 -9.49 -3.44
C PHE A 122 4.35 -10.41 -3.37
N PRO A 123 4.33 -11.49 -2.57
CA PRO A 123 3.14 -12.35 -2.45
C PRO A 123 1.89 -11.60 -1.98
N GLN A 124 2.08 -10.60 -1.11
CA GLN A 124 1.01 -9.77 -0.59
C GLN A 124 0.39 -8.89 -1.67
N PHE A 125 1.24 -8.24 -2.47
CA PHE A 125 0.80 -7.42 -3.60
C PHE A 125 0.16 -8.26 -4.71
N LEU A 126 0.63 -9.48 -4.90
CA LEU A 126 0.06 -10.43 -5.84
C LEU A 126 -1.40 -10.75 -5.53
N ILE A 127 -1.68 -11.10 -4.27
CA ILE A 127 -3.05 -11.39 -3.79
C ILE A 127 -3.94 -10.16 -3.95
N LEU A 128 -3.45 -9.00 -3.51
CA LEU A 128 -4.19 -7.74 -3.62
C LEU A 128 -4.50 -7.39 -5.09
N TYR A 129 -3.51 -7.52 -5.98
CA TYR A 129 -3.69 -7.25 -7.41
C TYR A 129 -4.74 -8.18 -8.03
N ALA A 130 -4.69 -9.49 -7.73
CA ALA A 130 -5.66 -10.45 -8.23
C ALA A 130 -7.09 -10.10 -7.81
N LEU A 131 -7.30 -9.76 -6.53
CA LEU A 131 -8.62 -9.34 -6.02
C LEU A 131 -9.14 -8.09 -6.74
N LEU A 132 -8.30 -7.07 -6.90
CA LEU A 132 -8.67 -5.83 -7.59
C LEU A 132 -9.03 -6.09 -9.06
N GLN A 133 -8.26 -6.92 -9.77
CA GLN A 133 -8.57 -7.28 -11.16
C GLN A 133 -9.88 -8.06 -11.28
N MET A 134 -10.17 -8.94 -10.32
CA MET A 134 -11.44 -9.68 -10.30
C MET A 134 -12.63 -8.76 -10.12
N VAL A 135 -12.55 -7.81 -9.19
CA VAL A 135 -13.59 -6.78 -8.98
C VAL A 135 -13.77 -5.94 -10.23
N GLU A 136 -12.68 -5.53 -10.88
CA GLU A 136 -12.74 -4.76 -12.13
C GLU A 136 -13.46 -5.45 -13.29
N LEU A 137 -13.45 -6.79 -13.33
CA LEU A 137 -14.15 -7.56 -14.37
C LEU A 137 -15.65 -7.66 -14.10
N SER A 138 -16.05 -7.54 -12.83
CA SER A 138 -17.42 -7.72 -12.37
C SER A 138 -18.27 -6.46 -12.45
N PHE A 139 -17.68 -5.30 -12.22
CA PHE A 139 -18.44 -4.04 -12.07
C PHE A 139 -18.15 -3.05 -13.21
N LYS A 140 -19.20 -2.37 -13.70
CA LYS A 140 -19.07 -1.30 -14.72
C LYS A 140 -18.33 -0.08 -14.17
N MET A 141 -18.72 0.39 -12.97
CA MET A 141 -18.04 1.47 -12.26
C MET A 141 -16.94 0.89 -11.37
N LYS A 142 -15.74 0.73 -11.92
CA LYS A 142 -14.63 0.00 -11.27
C LYS A 142 -14.06 0.68 -10.03
N ILE A 143 -14.13 2.00 -9.97
CA ILE A 143 -13.53 2.83 -8.92
C ILE A 143 -14.18 2.55 -7.56
N ILE A 144 -15.51 2.58 -7.50
CA ILE A 144 -16.27 2.45 -6.26
C ILE A 144 -16.04 1.10 -5.55
N PRO A 145 -16.21 -0.08 -6.20
CA PRO A 145 -16.01 -1.35 -5.53
C PRO A 145 -14.53 -1.59 -5.19
N ASN A 146 -13.57 -1.09 -5.98
CA ASN A 146 -12.16 -1.16 -5.60
C ASN A 146 -11.87 -0.30 -4.35
N PHE A 147 -12.44 0.91 -4.28
CA PHE A 147 -12.31 1.76 -3.11
C PHE A 147 -12.89 1.08 -1.85
N ILE A 148 -14.09 0.50 -1.96
CA ILE A 148 -14.74 -0.22 -0.87
C ILE A 148 -13.90 -1.43 -0.45
N LEU A 149 -13.41 -2.23 -1.40
CA LEU A 149 -12.55 -3.37 -1.12
C LEU A 149 -11.31 -2.95 -0.34
N LEU A 150 -10.60 -1.91 -0.81
CA LEU A 150 -9.41 -1.40 -0.14
C LEU A 150 -9.72 -0.84 1.26
N PHE A 151 -10.86 -0.17 1.42
CA PHE A 151 -11.32 0.31 2.71
C PHE A 151 -11.44 -0.83 3.73
N PHE A 152 -12.09 -1.94 3.36
CA PHE A 152 -12.21 -3.11 4.25
C PHE A 152 -10.89 -3.86 4.41
N PHE A 153 -10.04 -3.84 3.39
CA PHE A 153 -8.75 -4.51 3.44
C PHE A 153 -7.79 -3.86 4.44
N PHE A 154 -7.81 -2.53 4.60
CA PHE A 154 -6.91 -1.82 5.52
C PHE A 154 -7.59 -1.30 6.79
N SER A 155 -8.86 -1.65 7.03
CA SER A 155 -9.63 -1.05 8.12
C SER A 155 -9.12 -1.40 9.53
N ALA A 156 -8.44 -2.53 9.72
CA ALA A 156 -7.86 -2.90 11.02
C ALA A 156 -6.84 -1.87 11.54
N GLU A 157 -6.05 -1.28 10.64
CA GLU A 157 -5.06 -0.24 11.00
C GLU A 157 -5.74 1.10 11.36
N PHE A 158 -6.95 1.35 10.84
CA PHE A 158 -7.69 2.59 11.05
C PHE A 158 -8.56 2.57 12.32
N PHE A 159 -9.21 1.44 12.60
CA PHE A 159 -10.10 1.35 13.76
C PHE A 159 -9.35 1.36 15.10
N ALA A 160 -8.03 1.23 15.11
CA ALA A 160 -7.16 1.39 16.28
C ALA A 160 -7.20 2.78 16.95
N LEU A 161 -7.96 3.75 16.41
CA LEU A 161 -8.21 5.03 17.08
C LEU A 161 -8.76 4.80 18.51
N PRO A 162 -8.13 5.40 19.54
CA PRO A 162 -8.59 5.26 20.91
C PRO A 162 -10.02 5.81 21.04
N LYS A 163 -10.87 5.07 21.78
CA LYS A 163 -12.31 5.34 21.99
C LYS A 163 -12.67 6.73 22.53
N ILE A 164 -11.70 7.57 22.90
CA ILE A 164 -11.93 8.70 23.80
C ILE A 164 -11.77 10.07 23.13
N ASN A 165 -11.14 10.18 21.96
CA ASN A 165 -11.14 11.42 21.16
C ASN A 165 -11.14 11.05 19.67
N PHE A 166 -12.28 11.23 19.01
CA PHE A 166 -12.39 11.01 17.57
C PHE A 166 -11.69 12.16 16.82
N ASP A 167 -10.38 12.03 16.63
CA ASP A 167 -9.65 12.92 15.74
C ASP A 167 -10.02 12.58 14.29
N ILE A 168 -10.52 13.57 13.55
CA ILE A 168 -10.98 13.40 12.18
C ILE A 168 -9.82 13.33 11.18
N PHE A 169 -8.64 13.87 11.54
CA PHE A 169 -7.50 13.96 10.64
C PHE A 169 -6.94 12.58 10.22
N PRO A 170 -6.76 11.59 11.11
CA PRO A 170 -6.40 10.23 10.71
C PRO A 170 -7.38 9.59 9.73
N VAL A 171 -8.68 9.89 9.86
CA VAL A 171 -9.73 9.38 8.97
C VAL A 171 -9.59 9.94 7.57
N ILE A 172 -9.46 11.26 7.47
CA ILE A 172 -9.29 11.95 6.19
C ILE A 172 -7.99 11.47 5.52
N SER A 173 -6.91 11.38 6.29
CA SER A 173 -5.60 10.89 5.85
C SER A 173 -5.70 9.52 5.20
N TYR A 174 -6.38 8.59 5.86
CA TYR A 174 -6.63 7.24 5.36
C TYR A 174 -7.47 7.24 4.07
N LEU A 175 -8.58 7.97 4.04
CA LEU A 175 -9.45 8.06 2.86
C LEU A 175 -8.72 8.65 1.65
N VAL A 176 -7.86 9.64 1.87
CA VAL A 176 -7.03 10.25 0.81
C VAL A 176 -6.02 9.23 0.26
N VAL A 177 -5.36 8.46 1.12
CA VAL A 177 -4.46 7.37 0.69
C VAL A 177 -5.23 6.35 -0.14
N LEU A 178 -6.38 5.86 0.36
CA LEU A 178 -7.23 4.91 -0.37
C LEU A 178 -7.67 5.45 -1.74
N LEU A 179 -8.02 6.74 -1.81
CA LEU A 179 -8.39 7.38 -3.06
C LEU A 179 -7.22 7.37 -4.03
N ALA A 180 -6.02 7.75 -3.60
CA ALA A 180 -4.83 7.76 -4.46
C ALA A 180 -4.49 6.37 -5.01
N ILE A 181 -4.57 5.34 -4.15
CA ILE A 181 -4.42 3.93 -4.50
C ILE A 181 -5.46 3.54 -5.56
N THR A 182 -6.72 3.92 -5.36
CA THR A 182 -7.81 3.62 -6.28
C THR A 182 -7.63 4.31 -7.64
N LEU A 183 -7.15 5.56 -7.65
CA LEU A 183 -6.83 6.30 -8.88
C LEU A 183 -5.71 5.63 -9.67
N PHE A 184 -4.67 5.14 -8.99
CA PHE A 184 -3.60 4.37 -9.63
C PHE A 184 -4.14 3.11 -10.32
N ILE A 185 -5.00 2.35 -9.62
CA ILE A 185 -5.62 1.13 -10.14
C ILE A 185 -6.51 1.45 -11.35
N TYR A 186 -7.28 2.54 -11.31
CA TYR A 186 -8.17 2.94 -12.41
C TYR A 186 -7.44 3.13 -13.75
N LYS A 187 -6.20 3.64 -13.72
CA LYS A 187 -5.37 3.77 -14.92
C LYS A 187 -4.80 2.45 -15.43
N LYS A 188 -5.09 1.34 -14.75
CA LYS A 188 -4.71 -0.04 -15.06
C LYS A 188 -3.20 -0.21 -15.17
N PRO A 189 -2.48 -0.46 -14.06
CA PRO A 189 -1.20 -1.16 -14.17
C PRO A 189 -1.47 -2.45 -14.95
N THR A 190 -0.86 -2.57 -16.13
CA THR A 190 -1.03 -3.70 -17.04
C THR A 190 -0.37 -4.98 -16.51
N ASN A 191 0.45 -4.85 -15.47
CA ASN A 191 1.34 -5.87 -14.93
C ASN A 191 1.36 -5.83 -13.39
N VAL A 192 1.29 -7.01 -12.76
CA VAL A 192 1.47 -7.20 -11.31
C VAL A 192 2.81 -6.67 -10.79
N LEU A 193 3.87 -6.73 -11.59
CA LEU A 193 5.18 -6.15 -11.24
C LEU A 193 5.13 -4.62 -11.16
N ALA A 194 4.46 -3.98 -12.11
CA ALA A 194 4.28 -2.52 -12.09
C ALA A 194 3.48 -2.07 -10.88
N PHE A 195 2.41 -2.81 -10.57
CA PHE A 195 1.62 -2.62 -9.36
C PHE A 195 2.50 -2.78 -8.12
N SER A 196 3.16 -3.93 -7.95
CA SER A 196 3.95 -4.25 -6.76
C SER A 196 5.10 -3.27 -6.57
N PHE A 197 5.82 -2.94 -7.65
CA PHE A 197 6.90 -1.97 -7.61
C PHE A 197 6.39 -0.59 -7.18
N TYR A 198 5.31 -0.09 -7.78
CA TYR A 198 4.75 1.21 -7.40
C TYR A 198 4.33 1.25 -5.93
N PHE A 199 3.53 0.28 -5.49
CA PHE A 199 3.01 0.21 -4.12
C PHE A 199 4.12 0.05 -3.09
N PHE A 200 5.09 -0.81 -3.37
CA PHE A 200 6.24 -0.95 -2.50
C PHE A 200 7.08 0.33 -2.47
N THR A 201 7.45 0.89 -3.63
CA THR A 201 8.29 2.09 -3.70
C THR A 201 7.64 3.28 -2.99
N ILE A 202 6.34 3.51 -3.20
CA ILE A 202 5.67 4.67 -2.59
C ILE A 202 5.63 4.55 -1.06
N ILE A 203 5.32 3.36 -0.52
CA ILE A 203 5.32 3.11 0.93
C ILE A 203 6.75 3.20 1.46
N TRP A 204 7.68 2.46 0.87
CA TRP A 204 9.06 2.36 1.32
C TRP A 204 9.78 3.72 1.32
N LEU A 205 9.68 4.47 0.23
CA LEU A 205 10.28 5.81 0.15
C LEU A 205 9.58 6.78 1.11
N GLY A 206 8.26 6.70 1.24
CA GLY A 206 7.52 7.52 2.21
C GLY A 206 7.96 7.25 3.65
N LEU A 207 8.14 5.98 4.03
CA LEU A 207 8.65 5.58 5.33
C LEU A 207 10.08 6.12 5.54
N LEU A 208 10.98 5.93 4.58
CA LEU A 208 12.36 6.42 4.70
C LEU A 208 12.44 7.93 4.86
N LEU A 209 11.69 8.70 4.06
CA LEU A 209 11.76 10.15 4.10
C LEU A 209 11.09 10.74 5.34
N PHE A 210 9.92 10.22 5.72
CA PHE A 210 9.02 10.90 6.67
C PHE A 210 8.77 10.15 7.97
N GLY A 211 9.29 8.93 8.11
CA GLY A 211 9.10 8.14 9.32
C GLY A 211 7.75 7.45 9.42
N SER A 212 7.60 6.62 10.46
CA SER A 212 6.33 6.09 10.94
C SER A 212 6.47 5.58 12.37
N HIS A 213 5.40 5.72 13.16
CA HIS A 213 5.28 5.07 14.47
C HIS A 213 4.43 3.79 14.43
N SER A 214 3.94 3.38 13.24
CA SER A 214 3.25 2.09 13.11
C SER A 214 4.28 0.97 13.08
N GLN A 215 4.37 0.24 14.19
CA GLN A 215 5.22 -0.94 14.28
C GLN A 215 4.89 -1.94 13.16
N THR A 216 3.62 -2.17 12.85
CA THR A 216 3.19 -3.04 11.74
C THR A 216 3.83 -2.62 10.41
N LEU A 217 3.78 -1.33 10.05
CA LEU A 217 4.37 -0.85 8.81
C LEU A 217 5.90 -1.01 8.79
N LEU A 218 6.57 -0.68 9.89
CA LEU A 218 8.04 -0.82 9.98
C LEU A 218 8.48 -2.27 9.90
N HIS A 219 7.77 -3.17 10.57
CA HIS A 219 8.09 -4.60 10.55
C HIS A 219 7.85 -5.22 9.17
N ILE A 220 6.78 -4.83 8.47
CA ILE A 220 6.45 -5.37 7.15
C ILE A 220 7.41 -4.83 6.08
N PHE A 221 7.69 -3.52 6.08
CA PHE A 221 8.37 -2.85 4.96
C PHE A 221 9.86 -2.56 5.17
N LEU A 222 10.31 -2.36 6.41
CA LEU A 222 11.72 -2.12 6.74
C LEU A 222 12.37 -3.31 7.44
N ALA A 223 11.61 -4.40 7.58
CA ALA A 223 12.07 -5.66 8.09
C ALA A 223 12.64 -5.64 9.53
N LYS A 224 12.33 -4.62 10.32
CA LYS A 224 13.01 -4.35 11.59
C LYS A 224 12.04 -4.18 12.74
N THR A 225 12.47 -4.62 13.93
CA THR A 225 11.70 -4.56 15.17
C THR A 225 11.83 -3.21 15.86
N TYR A 226 11.53 -2.14 15.13
CA TYR A 226 11.60 -0.78 15.67
C TYR A 226 10.30 -0.43 16.39
N THR A 227 10.42 0.32 17.49
CA THR A 227 9.27 0.95 18.16
C THR A 227 8.73 2.14 17.37
N GLY A 228 9.59 2.76 16.55
CA GLY A 228 9.29 3.86 15.63
C GLY A 228 10.48 4.14 14.71
N TRP A 229 10.26 4.92 13.66
CA TRP A 229 11.29 5.42 12.74
C TRP A 229 10.97 6.88 12.43
N ASP A 230 11.93 7.78 12.62
CA ASP A 230 11.70 9.22 12.50
C ASP A 230 11.90 9.78 11.08
N GLY A 231 12.47 8.98 10.18
CA GLY A 231 12.73 9.39 8.80
C GLY A 231 14.03 10.18 8.62
N PHE A 232 14.40 10.41 7.36
CA PHE A 232 15.51 11.31 7.00
C PHE A 232 15.19 12.78 7.25
N PHE A 233 13.90 13.12 7.29
CA PHE A 233 13.47 14.48 7.48
C PHE A 233 12.59 14.59 8.72
N GLU A 234 13.01 15.43 9.67
CA GLU A 234 12.21 15.74 10.85
C GLU A 234 11.17 16.82 10.47
N ILE A 235 9.92 16.39 10.39
CA ILE A 235 8.81 17.25 9.97
C ILE A 235 8.17 17.88 11.20
N ASN A 236 7.84 19.17 11.11
CA ASN A 236 7.04 19.85 12.13
C ASN A 236 5.77 19.04 12.46
N LYS A 237 5.53 18.75 13.75
CA LYS A 237 4.42 17.91 14.23
C LYS A 237 3.04 18.32 13.71
N LYS A 238 2.81 19.61 13.44
CA LYS A 238 1.55 20.10 12.87
C LYS A 238 1.35 19.71 11.40
N MET A 239 2.44 19.48 10.67
CA MET A 239 2.43 19.11 9.25
C MET A 239 2.42 17.60 9.05
N LEU A 240 2.93 16.83 10.02
CA LEU A 240 3.07 15.37 9.95
C LEU A 240 1.80 14.64 9.48
N PRO A 241 0.58 14.96 9.98
CA PRO A 241 -0.65 14.27 9.54
C PRO A 241 -0.97 14.49 8.05
N PHE A 242 -0.46 15.57 7.46
CA PHE A 242 -0.78 15.95 6.08
C PHE A 242 0.25 15.44 5.07
N VAL A 243 1.49 15.24 5.49
CA VAL A 243 2.59 14.93 4.56
C VAL A 243 2.36 13.60 3.85
N PHE A 244 2.11 12.52 4.60
CA PHE A 244 1.95 11.19 4.01
C PHE A 244 0.71 11.10 3.10
N PRO A 245 -0.48 11.61 3.48
CA PRO A 245 -1.63 11.63 2.59
C PRO A 245 -1.45 12.49 1.33
N VAL A 246 -0.86 13.69 1.47
CA VAL A 246 -0.60 14.57 0.32
C VAL A 246 0.41 13.94 -0.62
N TYR A 247 1.43 13.28 -0.10
CA TYR A 247 2.40 12.51 -0.87
C TYR A 247 1.74 11.41 -1.71
N PHE A 248 0.88 10.59 -1.09
CA PHE A 248 0.10 9.58 -1.80
C PHE A 248 -0.83 10.21 -2.85
N LEU A 249 -1.54 11.29 -2.49
CA LEU A 249 -2.47 11.97 -3.38
C LEU A 249 -1.77 12.54 -4.61
N LEU A 250 -0.66 13.26 -4.43
CA LEU A 250 0.13 13.81 -5.53
C LEU A 250 0.65 12.69 -6.45
N SER A 251 1.15 11.59 -5.90
CA SER A 251 1.54 10.42 -6.69
C SER A 251 0.37 9.86 -7.49
N GLY A 252 -0.78 9.64 -6.84
CA GLY A 252 -2.00 9.16 -7.49
C GLY A 252 -2.54 10.10 -8.58
N LEU A 253 -2.44 11.41 -8.39
CA LEU A 253 -2.80 12.42 -9.38
C LEU A 253 -1.84 12.42 -10.57
N LEU A 254 -0.53 12.29 -10.34
CA LEU A 254 0.45 12.20 -11.43
C LEU A 254 0.17 11.02 -12.37
N VAL A 255 -0.32 9.91 -11.82
CA VAL A 255 -0.73 8.73 -12.61
C VAL A 255 -1.82 9.09 -13.63
N LEU A 256 -2.65 10.10 -13.34
CA LEU A 256 -3.70 10.54 -14.27
C LEU A 256 -3.16 11.09 -15.59
N PHE A 257 -1.95 11.65 -15.56
CA PHE A 257 -1.26 12.24 -16.71
C PHE A 257 -0.52 11.21 -17.57
N PHE A 258 -0.31 9.99 -17.06
CA PHE A 258 0.26 8.92 -17.88
C PHE A 258 -0.79 8.36 -18.84
N LYS A 259 -0.36 8.17 -20.10
CA LYS A 259 -1.18 7.50 -21.11
C LYS A 259 -1.46 6.08 -20.63
N LYS A 260 -2.73 5.69 -20.66
CA LYS A 260 -3.16 4.34 -20.32
C LYS A 260 -2.39 3.34 -21.18
N GLU A 261 -1.63 2.47 -20.55
CA GLU A 261 -0.92 1.42 -21.27
C GLU A 261 -1.98 0.44 -21.81
N LYS A 262 -2.02 0.28 -23.13
CA LYS A 262 -2.83 -0.77 -23.74
C LYS A 262 -2.07 -2.09 -23.54
N PRO A 263 -2.75 -3.18 -23.15
CA PRO A 263 -2.13 -4.50 -23.23
C PRO A 263 -1.65 -4.69 -24.68
N LYS A 264 -0.40 -5.13 -24.84
CA LYS A 264 0.07 -5.62 -26.14
C LYS A 264 -0.55 -7.01 -26.30
N ASP A 265 -1.28 -7.19 -27.39
CA ASP A 265 -1.87 -8.48 -27.79
C ASP A 265 -0.78 -9.52 -28.07
#